data_AF-A0A444HWD2-F1
#
_entry.id   AF-A0A444HWD2-F1
#
_cell.length_a   1.000
_cell.length_b   1.000
_cell.length_c   1.000
_cell.angle_alpha   90.00
_cell.angle_beta   90.00
_cell.angle_gamma   90.00
#
_symmetry.space_group_name_H-M   'P 1'
#
loop_
_entity.id
_entity.type
_entity.pdbx_description
1 polymer ?
#
loop_
_entity_poly.entity_id
_entity_poly.type
_entity_poly.pdbx_seq_one_letter_code
_entity_poly.pdbx_strand_id
1 'polypeptide(L)'
;MMGKNVKKMNLEYVNNSVLKAMKALPKEIALQFATDLQRVQEGKSPLSDFKHLKGIGQGGVIELIENGSPAYRAVYCAKYEDTVFVLHAFTKTTNGVDRAAMKTVEERYKAMMAEVNARKKQKKN
;
A
#
# COMPACT_ATOMS: atom_id res chain seq x y z
N MET A 1 21.97 23.20 4.14
CA MET A 1 20.89 22.41 4.78
C MET A 1 21.25 20.94 4.62
N MET A 2 21.62 20.25 5.72
CA MET A 2 21.94 18.83 5.70
C MET A 2 20.69 18.03 5.34
N GLY A 3 20.65 17.45 4.13
CA GLY A 3 19.66 16.45 3.77
C GLY A 3 19.83 15.28 4.72
N LYS A 4 18.78 14.96 5.50
CA LYS A 4 18.75 13.75 6.30
C LYS A 4 19.03 12.58 5.34
N ASN A 5 20.05 11.77 5.61
CA ASN A 5 20.21 10.46 4.98
C ASN A 5 19.04 9.58 5.43
N VAL A 6 17.88 9.76 4.81
CA VAL A 6 16.70 8.93 5.06
C VAL A 6 16.99 7.59 4.40
N LYS A 7 17.21 6.56 5.23
CA LYS A 7 17.32 5.18 4.76
C LYS A 7 16.06 4.85 3.97
N LYS A 8 16.23 4.46 2.70
CA LYS A 8 15.12 4.05 1.83
C LYS A 8 14.42 2.84 2.44
N MET A 9 13.10 2.92 2.59
CA MET A 9 12.27 1.80 3.06
C MET A 9 12.26 0.69 2.01
N ASN A 10 12.03 -0.55 2.46
CA ASN A 10 11.77 -1.68 1.55
C ASN A 10 10.38 -1.56 0.92
N LEU A 11 10.14 -2.31 -0.15
CA LEU A 11 8.81 -2.46 -0.74
C LEU A 11 8.50 -3.95 -0.87
N GLU A 12 7.39 -4.37 -0.27
CA GLU A 12 6.98 -5.76 -0.21
C GLU A 12 5.52 -5.91 -0.62
N TYR A 13 5.24 -6.86 -1.50
CA TYR A 13 3.87 -7.31 -1.75
C TYR A 13 3.51 -8.37 -0.71
N VAL A 14 2.41 -8.20 0.01
CA VAL A 14 2.03 -9.14 1.08
C VAL A 14 1.74 -10.56 0.58
N ASN A 15 1.46 -10.73 -0.72
CA ASN A 15 1.46 -12.01 -1.41
C ASN A 15 1.48 -11.83 -2.93
N ASN A 16 1.64 -12.94 -3.67
CA ASN A 16 1.67 -12.95 -5.13
C ASN A 16 0.38 -12.43 -5.79
N SER A 17 -0.78 -12.52 -5.13
CA SER A 17 -2.04 -12.03 -5.69
C SER A 17 -2.07 -10.50 -5.77
N VAL A 18 -1.36 -9.79 -4.88
CA VAL A 18 -1.23 -8.33 -4.96
C VAL A 18 -0.39 -7.92 -6.16
N LEU A 19 0.73 -8.61 -6.39
CA LEU A 19 1.58 -8.36 -7.55
C LEU A 19 0.81 -8.59 -8.86
N LYS A 20 0.02 -9.67 -8.93
CA LYS A 20 -0.87 -9.92 -10.08
C LYS A 20 -1.89 -8.80 -10.26
N ALA A 21 -2.50 -8.32 -9.17
CA ALA A 21 -3.48 -7.25 -9.22
C ALA A 21 -2.87 -5.92 -9.70
N MET A 22 -1.67 -5.56 -9.25
CA MET A 22 -0.92 -4.40 -9.75
C MET A 22 -0.62 -4.51 -11.26
N LYS A 23 -0.22 -5.71 -11.72
CA LYS A 23 0.07 -5.97 -13.14
C LYS A 23 -1.18 -5.99 -14.02
N ALA A 24 -2.36 -6.19 -13.44
CA ALA A 24 -3.63 -6.20 -14.17
C ALA A 24 -4.20 -4.79 -14.41
N LEU A 25 -3.64 -3.76 -13.75
CA LEU A 25 -3.99 -2.38 -14.04
C LEU A 25 -3.47 -1.97 -15.43
N PRO A 26 -4.08 -0.96 -16.09
CA PRO A 26 -3.48 -0.35 -17.27
C PRO A 26 -2.04 0.08 -16.98
N LYS A 27 -1.18 -0.06 -17.98
CA LYS A 27 0.27 0.15 -17.84
C LYS A 27 0.61 1.51 -17.22
N GLU A 28 -0.05 2.57 -17.66
CA GLU A 28 0.17 3.94 -17.18
C GLU A 28 -0.19 4.08 -15.69
N ILE A 29 -1.31 3.51 -15.28
CA ILE A 29 -1.77 3.51 -13.88
C ILE A 29 -0.83 2.68 -12.99
N ALA A 30 -0.41 1.50 -13.46
CA ALA A 30 0.54 0.67 -12.74
C ALA A 30 1.87 1.39 -12.53
N LEU A 31 2.36 2.12 -13.54
CA LEU A 31 3.58 2.91 -13.47
C LEU A 31 3.44 4.11 -12.52
N GLN A 32 2.30 4.80 -12.58
CA GLN A 32 1.97 5.91 -11.69
C GLN A 32 2.00 5.45 -10.23
N PHE A 33 1.24 4.41 -9.88
CA PHE A 33 1.24 3.88 -8.51
C PHE A 33 2.60 3.31 -8.10
N ALA A 34 3.36 2.69 -9.00
CA ALA A 34 4.72 2.25 -8.69
C ALA A 34 5.65 3.44 -8.36
N THR A 35 5.50 4.56 -9.08
CA THR A 35 6.23 5.81 -8.83
C THR A 35 5.85 6.40 -7.47
N ASP A 36 4.56 6.41 -7.13
CA ASP A 36 4.09 6.86 -5.81
C ASP A 36 4.67 6.01 -4.69
N LEU A 37 4.63 4.67 -4.82
CA LEU A 37 5.17 3.77 -3.82
C LEU A 37 6.68 3.95 -3.66
N GLN A 38 7.41 4.17 -4.76
CA GLN A 38 8.84 4.49 -4.70
C GLN A 38 9.11 5.79 -3.92
N ARG A 39 8.29 6.83 -4.12
CA ARG A 39 8.41 8.07 -3.35
C ARG A 39 8.18 7.85 -1.87
N VAL A 40 7.18 7.03 -1.52
CA VAL A 40 6.92 6.64 -0.13
C VAL A 40 8.12 5.92 0.46
N GLN A 41 8.80 5.05 -0.31
CA GLN A 41 10.04 4.42 0.16
C GLN A 41 11.13 5.43 0.52
N GLU A 42 11.15 6.58 -0.14
CA GLU A 42 12.11 7.67 0.09
C GLU A 42 11.63 8.66 1.18
N GLY A 43 10.53 8.34 1.89
CA GLY A 43 9.95 9.22 2.91
C GLY A 43 9.23 10.44 2.33
N LYS A 44 8.89 10.42 1.04
CA LYS A 44 8.16 11.48 0.35
C LYS A 44 6.68 11.10 0.23
N SER A 45 5.82 12.12 0.14
CA SER A 45 4.40 11.89 -0.16
C SER A 45 4.20 11.39 -1.60
N PRO A 46 3.13 10.58 -1.82
CA PRO A 46 2.64 10.27 -3.17
C PRO A 46 2.39 11.54 -4.00
N LEU A 47 2.46 11.42 -5.32
CA LEU A 47 2.03 12.42 -6.28
C LEU A 47 0.53 12.32 -6.54
N SER A 48 0.02 11.08 -6.63
CA SER A 48 -1.42 10.84 -6.80
C SER A 48 -2.21 11.26 -5.56
N ASP A 49 -3.51 11.52 -5.76
CA ASP A 49 -4.45 11.69 -4.65
C ASP A 49 -4.37 10.48 -3.72
N PHE A 50 -4.47 10.71 -2.41
CA PHE A 50 -4.48 9.64 -1.44
C PHE A 50 -5.30 9.99 -0.21
N LYS A 51 -5.74 8.95 0.51
CA LYS A 51 -6.37 9.12 1.83
C LYS A 51 -5.98 8.01 2.78
N HIS A 52 -6.01 8.34 4.07
CA HIS A 52 -5.85 7.37 5.14
C HIS A 52 -7.15 6.59 5.33
N LEU A 53 -7.07 5.26 5.26
CA LEU A 53 -8.21 4.40 5.55
C LEU A 53 -8.38 4.30 7.07
N LYS A 54 -9.40 4.99 7.59
CA LYS A 54 -9.79 4.89 9.00
C LYS A 54 -10.44 3.54 9.26
N GLY A 55 -10.10 2.90 10.37
CA GLY A 55 -10.68 1.62 10.81
C GLY A 55 -9.91 0.36 10.39
N ILE A 56 -8.96 0.45 9.46
CA ILE A 56 -8.04 -0.66 9.16
C ILE A 56 -6.70 -0.38 9.82
N GLY A 57 -6.30 -1.26 10.74
CA GLY A 57 -4.93 -1.35 11.21
C GLY A 57 -4.37 -0.13 11.94
N GLN A 58 -4.85 0.15 13.16
CA GLN A 58 -4.34 1.15 14.12
C GLN A 58 -3.79 2.48 13.51
N GLY A 59 -4.32 2.93 12.38
CA GLY A 59 -3.71 3.96 11.53
C GLY A 59 -2.43 3.50 10.83
N GLY A 60 -2.29 3.80 9.54
CA GLY A 60 -1.09 3.49 8.75
C GLY A 60 -1.39 2.94 7.35
N VAL A 61 -2.65 2.57 7.09
CA VAL A 61 -3.10 2.15 5.76
C VAL A 61 -3.54 3.36 4.93
N ILE A 62 -2.99 3.45 3.72
CA ILE A 62 -3.22 4.56 2.78
C ILE A 62 -3.74 3.97 1.46
N GLU A 63 -4.79 4.58 0.92
CA GLU A 63 -5.32 4.33 -0.41
C GLU A 63 -4.84 5.43 -1.36
N LEU A 64 -4.08 5.06 -2.39
CA LEU A 64 -3.82 5.84 -3.59
C LEU A 64 -5.04 5.82 -4.51
N ILE A 65 -5.33 6.95 -5.11
CA ILE A 65 -6.54 7.23 -5.86
C ILE A 65 -6.17 7.78 -7.23
N GLU A 66 -6.57 7.06 -8.27
CA GLU A 66 -6.70 7.61 -9.61
C GLU A 66 -8.19 7.64 -9.97
N ASN A 67 -8.75 8.83 -10.17
CA ASN A 67 -10.14 8.99 -10.57
C ASN A 67 -10.28 8.94 -12.09
N GLY A 68 -11.44 8.51 -12.58
CA GLY A 68 -11.67 8.34 -14.01
C GLY A 68 -12.83 7.41 -14.29
N SER A 69 -13.03 7.10 -15.57
CA SER A 69 -13.99 6.10 -16.03
C SER A 69 -13.24 5.05 -16.87
N PRO A 70 -12.68 3.99 -16.24
CA PRO A 70 -12.87 3.61 -14.84
C PRO A 70 -11.87 4.27 -13.88
N ALA A 71 -12.12 4.15 -12.57
CA ALA A 71 -11.25 4.66 -11.50
C ALA A 71 -10.40 3.51 -10.92
N TYR A 72 -9.17 3.80 -10.49
CA TYR A 72 -8.22 2.79 -10.00
C TYR A 72 -7.70 3.12 -8.61
N ARG A 73 -7.41 2.09 -7.81
CA ARG A 73 -6.92 2.23 -6.44
C ARG A 73 -5.73 1.32 -6.20
N ALA A 74 -4.80 1.77 -5.37
CA ALA A 74 -3.77 0.94 -4.76
C ALA A 74 -3.71 1.23 -3.27
N VAL A 75 -3.56 0.20 -2.44
CA VAL A 75 -3.60 0.32 -0.98
C VAL A 75 -2.32 -0.24 -0.40
N TYR A 76 -1.69 0.52 0.50
CA TYR A 76 -0.44 0.14 1.14
C TYR A 76 -0.41 0.52 2.63
N CYS A 77 0.53 -0.07 3.37
CA CYS A 77 0.87 0.27 4.74
C CYS A 77 2.37 0.59 4.84
N ALA A 78 2.72 1.76 5.36
CA ALA A 78 4.12 2.20 5.48
C ALA A 78 4.49 2.56 6.93
N LYS A 79 3.99 1.79 7.90
CA LYS A 79 4.14 2.06 9.34
C LYS A 79 5.14 1.14 10.05
N TYR A 80 5.45 -0.01 9.48
CA TYR A 80 6.14 -1.08 10.19
C TYR A 80 7.42 -1.49 9.45
N GLU A 81 8.45 -1.87 10.22
CA GLU A 81 9.67 -2.52 9.74
C GLU A 81 10.47 -1.75 8.66
N ASP A 82 10.35 -0.42 8.59
CA ASP A 82 10.89 0.38 7.48
C ASP A 82 10.50 -0.20 6.11
N THR A 83 9.27 -0.70 5.98
CA THR A 83 8.76 -1.35 4.76
C THR A 83 7.42 -0.75 4.33
N VAL A 84 7.29 -0.51 3.02
CA VAL A 84 6.04 -0.22 2.32
C VAL A 84 5.42 -1.55 1.90
N PHE A 85 4.41 -1.99 2.65
CA PHE A 85 3.65 -3.19 2.35
C PHE A 85 2.49 -2.87 1.42
N VAL A 86 2.54 -3.35 0.18
CA VAL A 86 1.43 -3.22 -0.77
C VAL A 86 0.39 -4.28 -0.46
N LEU A 87 -0.83 -3.85 -0.14
CA LEU A 87 -1.94 -4.69 0.30
C LEU A 87 -2.86 -5.09 -0.84
N HIS A 88 -3.20 -4.16 -1.74
CA HIS A 88 -4.07 -4.45 -2.87
C HIS A 88 -3.94 -3.37 -3.96
N ALA A 89 -4.40 -3.70 -5.15
CA ALA A 89 -4.70 -2.76 -6.21
C ALA A 89 -5.92 -3.29 -6.98
N PHE A 90 -6.82 -2.40 -7.41
CA PHE A 90 -8.09 -2.80 -8.03
C PHE A 90 -8.70 -1.65 -8.84
N THR A 91 -9.51 -2.02 -9.82
CA THR A 91 -10.43 -1.09 -10.48
C THR A 91 -11.65 -0.90 -9.60
N LYS A 92 -11.99 0.34 -9.26
CA LYS A 92 -13.14 0.66 -8.41
C LYS A 92 -14.42 0.40 -9.20
N THR A 93 -15.31 -0.43 -8.64
CA THR A 93 -16.53 -0.88 -9.33
C THR A 93 -17.79 -0.13 -8.89
N THR A 94 -17.69 0.69 -7.85
CA THR A 94 -18.83 1.40 -7.26
C THR A 94 -18.53 2.89 -7.10
N ASN A 95 -19.53 3.74 -6.96
CA ASN A 95 -19.32 5.16 -6.60
C ASN A 95 -18.98 5.33 -5.10
N GLY A 96 -19.45 4.42 -4.25
CA GLY A 96 -19.20 4.41 -2.80
C GLY A 96 -17.95 3.63 -2.37
N VAL A 97 -18.00 3.07 -1.16
CA VAL A 97 -16.97 2.17 -0.64
C VAL A 97 -17.12 0.80 -1.30
N ASP A 98 -16.06 0.34 -1.95
CA ASP A 98 -16.00 -1.02 -2.49
C ASP A 98 -15.75 -2.03 -1.35
N ARG A 99 -16.84 -2.56 -0.78
CA ARG A 99 -16.77 -3.42 0.42
C ARG A 99 -15.98 -4.70 0.18
N ALA A 100 -16.05 -5.27 -1.02
CA ALA A 100 -15.30 -6.48 -1.36
C ALA A 100 -13.80 -6.19 -1.38
N ALA A 101 -13.39 -5.11 -2.05
CA ALA A 101 -11.99 -4.69 -2.05
C ALA A 101 -11.48 -4.36 -0.64
N MET A 102 -12.28 -3.67 0.18
CA MET A 102 -11.90 -3.33 1.55
C MET A 102 -11.76 -4.56 2.45
N LYS A 103 -12.62 -5.58 2.28
CA LYS A 103 -12.48 -6.86 2.99
C LYS A 103 -11.16 -7.54 2.64
N THR A 104 -10.81 -7.58 1.35
CA THR A 104 -9.50 -8.10 0.90
C THR A 104 -8.33 -7.32 1.49
N VAL A 105 -8.43 -5.99 1.58
CA VAL A 105 -7.40 -5.14 2.24
C VAL A 105 -7.26 -5.52 3.71
N GLU A 106 -8.36 -5.71 4.44
CA GLU A 106 -8.34 -6.05 5.86
C GLU A 106 -7.72 -7.44 6.12
N GLU A 107 -8.10 -8.45 5.34
CA GLU A 107 -7.54 -9.80 5.43
C GLU A 107 -6.03 -9.79 5.18
N ARG A 108 -5.60 -9.07 4.14
CA ARG A 108 -4.18 -8.95 3.79
C ARG A 108 -3.39 -8.12 4.80
N TYR A 109 -4.01 -7.10 5.40
CA TYR A 109 -3.41 -6.37 6.53
C TYR A 109 -3.18 -7.30 7.73
N LYS A 110 -4.14 -8.16 8.07
CA LYS A 110 -3.97 -9.15 9.16
C LYS A 110 -2.81 -10.12 8.87
N ALA A 111 -2.70 -10.62 7.64
CA ALA A 111 -1.58 -11.47 7.23
C ALA A 111 -0.22 -10.74 7.34
N MET A 112 -0.15 -9.49 6.87
CA MET A 112 1.04 -8.64 7.03
C MET A 112 1.41 -8.46 8.52
N MET A 113 0.43 -8.20 9.39
CA MET A 113 0.69 -8.02 10.82
C MET A 113 1.19 -9.30 11.50
N ALA A 114 0.74 -10.48 11.08
CA ALA A 114 1.26 -11.75 11.59
C ALA A 114 2.76 -11.89 11.28
N GLU A 115 3.17 -11.56 10.05
CA GLU A 115 4.57 -11.55 9.63
C GLU A 115 5.39 -10.49 10.38
N VAL A 116 4.90 -9.25 10.47
CA VAL A 116 5.54 -8.18 11.25
C VAL A 116 5.76 -8.60 12.71
N ASN A 117 4.76 -9.23 13.33
CA ASN A 117 4.87 -9.69 14.71
C ASN A 117 5.87 -10.86 14.85
N ALA A 118 5.96 -11.76 13.87
CA ALA A 118 6.97 -12.82 13.85
C ALA A 118 8.39 -12.24 13.75
N ARG A 119 8.63 -11.29 12.84
CA ARG A 119 9.91 -10.58 12.69
C ARG A 119 10.31 -9.87 13.99
N LYS A 120 9.36 -9.22 14.67
CA LYS A 120 9.60 -8.56 15.96
C LYS A 120 9.99 -9.52 17.08
N LYS A 121 9.42 -10.73 17.11
CA LYS A 121 9.79 -11.76 18.08
C LYS A 121 11.22 -12.25 17.83
N GLN A 122 11.58 -12.52 16.57
CA GLN A 122 12.92 -12.96 16.20
C GLN A 122 14.02 -11.94 16.57
N LYS A 123 13.73 -10.63 16.47
CA LYS A 123 14.68 -9.56 16.86
C LYS A 123 14.87 -9.38 18.37
N LYS A 124 13.97 -9.95 19.19
CA LYS A 124 14.03 -9.86 20.66
C LYS A 124 14.76 -11.04 21.29
N ASN A 125 14.96 -12.12 20.53
CA ASN A 125 15.75 -13.27 20.91
C ASN A 125 17.20 -13.06 20.47
#